data_AF-A0A940AZY0-F1
#
_entry.id   AF-A0A940AZY0-F1
#
_cell.length_a   1.000
_cell.length_b   1.000
_cell.length_c   1.000
_cell.angle_alpha   90.00
_cell.angle_beta   90.00
_cell.angle_gamma   90.00
#
_symmetry.space_group_name_H-M   'P 1'
#
loop_
_entity.id
_entity.type
_entity.pdbx_description
1 polymer ?
#
loop_
_entity_poly.entity_id
_entity_poly.type
_entity_poly.pdbx_seq_one_letter_code
_entity_poly.pdbx_strand_id
1 'polypeptide(L)' 'MEKLNVGILGATGMVGQRFVSLIADHPWFRIAVLAASPRSAGKTY' A
#
# COMPACT_ATOMS: atom_id res chain seq x y z
N MET A 1 -4.62 17.28 -11.45
CA MET A 1 -5.28 16.92 -10.18
C MET A 1 -4.22 16.31 -9.27
N GLU A 2 -4.18 16.71 -8.01
CA GLU A 2 -3.28 16.09 -7.03
C GLU A 2 -3.84 14.71 -6.62
N LYS A 3 -2.99 13.70 -6.50
CA LYS A 3 -3.41 12.34 -6.09
C LYS A 3 -3.66 12.32 -4.58
N LEU A 4 -4.70 11.60 -4.15
CA LEU A 4 -5.02 11.37 -2.76
C LEU A 4 -4.05 10.35 -2.16
N ASN A 5 -3.45 10.71 -1.02
CA ASN A 5 -2.56 9.83 -0.27
C ASN A 5 -3.38 8.78 0.48
N VAL A 6 -3.04 7.51 0.27
CA VAL A 6 -3.73 6.37 0.90
C VAL A 6 -2.75 5.44 1.61
N GLY A 7 -3.25 4.76 2.65
CA GLY A 7 -2.52 3.72 3.37
C GLY A 7 -3.14 2.34 3.12
N ILE A 8 -2.31 1.30 3.03
CA ILE A 8 -2.76 -0.09 2.95
C ILE A 8 -2.42 -0.80 4.26
N LEU A 9 -3.44 -1.25 4.99
CA LEU A 9 -3.30 -2.08 6.18
C LEU A 9 -3.29 -3.56 5.79
N GLY A 10 -2.33 -4.32 6.32
CA GLY A 10 -2.14 -5.72 5.94
C GLY A 10 -1.50 -5.88 4.56
N ALA A 11 -0.61 -4.96 4.18
CA ALA A 11 0.01 -4.89 2.85
C ALA A 11 0.74 -6.17 2.42
N THR A 12 1.23 -6.97 3.37
CA THR A 12 1.92 -8.25 3.08
C THR A 12 0.97 -9.41 2.79
N GLY A 13 -0.32 -9.30 3.14
CA GLY A 13 -1.31 -10.34 2.85
C GLY A 13 -1.73 -10.35 1.37
N MET A 14 -2.34 -11.44 0.92
CA MET A 14 -2.77 -11.62 -0.47
C MET A 14 -3.61 -10.45 -1.00
N VAL A 15 -4.58 -9.97 -0.19
CA VAL A 15 -5.44 -8.84 -0.55
C VAL A 15 -4.65 -7.52 -0.57
N GLY A 16 -3.78 -7.29 0.40
CA GLY A 16 -2.95 -6.08 0.47
C GLY A 16 -2.03 -5.95 -0.75
N GLN A 17 -1.36 -7.04 -1.13
CA GLN A 17 -0.53 -7.07 -2.33
C GLN A 17 -1.34 -6.78 -3.60
N ARG A 18 -2.57 -7.31 -3.69
CA ARG A 18 -3.46 -7.02 -4.81
C ARG A 18 -3.84 -5.54 -4.88
N PHE A 19 -4.10 -4.90 -3.74
CA PHE A 19 -4.32 -3.45 -3.68
C PHE A 19 -3.10 -2.66 -4.14
N VAL A 20 -1.89 -3.08 -3.76
CA VAL A 20 -0.66 -2.45 -4.24
C VAL A 20 -0.61 -2.48 -5.77
N SER A 21 -0.86 -3.64 -6.39
CA SER A 21 -0.87 -3.76 -7.86
C SER A 21 -1.95 -2.92 -8.53
N LEU A 22 -3.15 -2.86 -7.95
CA LEU A 22 -4.27 -2.09 -8.52
C LEU A 22 -4.06 -0.58 -8.40
N ILE A 23 -3.38 -0.13 -7.34
CA ILE A 23 -3.19 1.30 -7.04
C ILE A 23 -1.93 1.86 -7.71
N ALA A 24 -0.96 1.03 -8.10
CA ALA A 24 0.32 1.43 -8.66
C ALA A 24 0.20 2.54 -9.74
N ASP A 25 -0.75 2.39 -10.66
CA ASP A 25 -0.98 3.33 -11.76
C ASP A 25 -2.33 4.07 -11.66
N HIS A 26 -2.94 4.10 -10.47
CA HIS A 26 -4.27 4.68 -10.33
C HIS A 26 -4.25 6.22 -10.52
N PRO A 27 -5.21 6.80 -11.28
CA PRO A 27 -5.21 8.24 -11.59
C PRO A 27 -5.43 9.11 -10.35
N TRP A 28 -6.10 8.57 -9.33
CA TRP A 28 -6.52 9.35 -8.15
C TRP A 28 -5.75 9.03 -6.88
N PHE A 29 -5.05 7.90 -6.80
CA PHE A 29 -4.49 7.42 -5.55
C PHE A 29 -2.98 7.27 -5.64
N ARG A 30 -2.29 7.64 -4.55
CA ARG A 30 -0.87 7.39 -4.33
C ARG A 30 -0.73 6.67 -3.00
N ILE A 31 -0.03 5.54 -3.00
CA ILE A 31 0.30 4.81 -1.77
C ILE A 31 1.34 5.64 -1.00
N ALA A 32 0.96 6.11 0.18
CA ALA A 32 1.84 6.87 1.07
C ALA A 32 2.36 6.03 2.23
N VAL A 33 1.58 5.02 2.66
CA VAL A 33 1.92 4.16 3.80
C VAL A 33 1.55 2.71 3.51
N LEU A 34 2.46 1.78 3.84
CA LEU A 34 2.18 0.35 3.90
C LEU A 34 2.34 -0.09 5.35
N ALA A 35 1.28 -0.68 5.91
CA ALA A 35 1.30 -1.24 7.26
C ALA A 35 1.10 -2.75 7.20
N ALA A 36 1.86 -3.47 8.03
CA ALA A 36 1.80 -4.92 8.16
C ALA A 36 1.98 -5.31 9.64
N SER A 37 2.19 -6.60 9.91
CA SER A 37 2.42 -7.08 11.28
C SER A 37 3.69 -6.45 11.88
N PRO A 38 3.82 -6.41 13.22
CA PRO A 38 5.02 -5.87 13.89
C PRO A 38 6.32 -6.55 13.43
N ARG A 39 6.27 -7.85 13.10
CA ARG A 39 7.40 -8.62 12.54
C ARG A 39 7.90 -8.07 11.20
N SER A 40 7.04 -7.40 10.45
CA SER A 40 7.34 -6.84 9.12
C SER A 40 7.66 -5.36 9.17
N ALA A 41 7.53 -4.69 10.33
CA ALA A 41 7.83 -3.28 10.47
C ALA A 41 9.31 -2.98 10.14
N GLY A 42 9.55 -1.90 9.38
CA GLY A 42 10.88 -1.45 8.99
C GLY A 42 11.57 -2.27 7.88
N LYS A 43 10.95 -3.35 7.40
CA LYS A 43 11.49 -4.14 6.29
C LYS A 43 11.05 -3.55 4.95
N THR A 44 12.00 -3.45 4.02
CA THR A 44 11.73 -3.15 2.62
C THR A 44 11.61 -4.45 1.83
N TYR A 45 10.65 -4.52 0.92
CA TYR A 45 10.41 -5.62 0.01
C TYR A 45 10.26 -5.09 -1.42
#